data_AF-A0A947X3I1-F1
#
_entry.id   AF-A0A947X3I1-F1
#
_cell.length_a   1.000
_cell.length_b   1.000
_cell.length_c   1.000
_cell.angle_alpha   90.00
_cell.angle_beta   90.00
_cell.angle_gamma   90.00
#
_symmetry.space_group_name_H-M   'P 1'
#
loop_
_entity.id
_entity.type
_entity.pdbx_description
1 polymer ?
#
loop_
_entity_poly.entity_id
_entity_poly.type
_entity_poly.pdbx_seq_one_letter_code
_entity_poly.pdbx_strand_id
1 'polypeptide(L)'
;MKIARSVADVLHDHVTLELECIDRLYLNLYVPILQREPGVGHFWIKHRGHRFASSALMAPMTRAFISSIERFADQQGIDLITFKKGQRKEDVAQQYLAQFPLEQGVLFIGKAQEKTSVSRTEKRRNPQTGQTYPWLVRTTAFVNHYYFYCVDRHFGPFFIKLCSYFPYNGKLCINGHEYAKRQLERRGIAYQALDNGILSCHEPMALQRICDELSADHIDRLARKWLRRLPHPFARADQLAGYVHEISILQAEFSLTQVLDRPVQGRIFFEQIIRDNIDIGRPDQVQLIFDRRVTKQTPGRFRTRVLTDGVIPSLHVDYKHTRIKQYHMLGRALRTETIINDTYDFAIGRRLSNLPRLREVGLQANRRLLDVQRISHDCTIGEDALQGILQPAIVDDQRASALRFADPRVLALLLALLLFRLLPRGFANRDLREHVATLLGLPQGSFTQGRMTYDLRRLRLHGLIDRIPASHRYRVTDFGFRAALFLVRSYVRLLRPGLAVLGPHEPPIPSPLRTAFARVDDAIDRAWSTPP
;
A
#
# COMPACT_ATOMS: atom_id res chain seq x y z
N MET A 1 17.14 15.47 -28.66
CA MET A 1 16.05 14.81 -27.92
C MET A 1 16.21 15.13 -26.44
N LYS A 2 15.25 15.80 -25.79
CA LYS A 2 15.39 16.16 -24.35
C LYS A 2 15.17 14.90 -23.50
N ILE A 3 16.20 14.50 -22.75
CA ILE A 3 16.10 13.48 -21.70
C ILE A 3 15.27 14.09 -20.56
N ALA A 4 14.27 13.37 -20.05
CA ALA A 4 13.48 13.81 -18.91
C ALA A 4 14.42 14.01 -17.70
N ARG A 5 14.32 15.16 -17.02
CA ARG A 5 15.31 15.59 -16.01
C ARG A 5 14.92 15.17 -14.59
N SER A 6 13.64 14.82 -14.34
CA SER A 6 13.13 14.47 -13.00
C SER A 6 11.93 13.47 -13.00
N VAL A 7 11.50 13.00 -11.81
CA VAL A 7 10.26 12.17 -11.65
C VAL A 7 9.06 12.98 -12.07
N ALA A 8 9.06 14.25 -11.68
CA ALA A 8 7.96 15.15 -11.95
C ALA A 8 7.77 15.29 -13.46
N ASP A 9 8.86 15.45 -14.23
CA ASP A 9 8.82 15.53 -15.70
C ASP A 9 8.23 14.25 -16.31
N VAL A 10 8.68 13.07 -15.87
CA VAL A 10 8.16 11.79 -16.39
C VAL A 10 6.70 11.60 -16.02
N LEU A 11 6.31 11.90 -14.78
CA LEU A 11 4.93 11.75 -14.35
C LEU A 11 3.99 12.85 -14.89
N HIS A 12 4.53 13.97 -15.37
CA HIS A 12 3.75 15.08 -15.94
C HIS A 12 3.63 14.96 -17.46
N ASP A 13 4.74 14.74 -18.16
CA ASP A 13 4.82 14.85 -19.62
C ASP A 13 4.65 13.50 -20.33
N HIS A 14 4.85 12.39 -19.62
CA HIS A 14 4.93 11.05 -20.23
C HIS A 14 3.83 10.09 -19.76
N VAL A 15 2.89 10.54 -18.92
CA VAL A 15 1.74 9.72 -18.49
C VAL A 15 0.60 9.87 -19.50
N THR A 16 0.24 8.76 -20.14
CA THR A 16 -0.83 8.69 -21.15
C THR A 16 -2.17 8.24 -20.57
N LEU A 17 -2.13 7.52 -19.46
CA LEU A 17 -3.31 7.10 -18.70
C LEU A 17 -2.94 7.04 -17.22
N GLU A 18 -3.81 7.60 -16.39
CA GLU A 18 -3.75 7.46 -14.94
C GLU A 18 -5.07 6.87 -14.44
N LEU A 19 -4.99 5.85 -13.58
CA LEU A 19 -6.16 5.16 -13.06
C LEU A 19 -6.01 4.84 -11.58
N GLU A 20 -6.96 5.31 -10.78
CA GLU A 20 -7.16 4.90 -9.40
C GLU A 20 -8.30 3.90 -9.29
N CYS A 21 -8.06 2.77 -8.63
CA CYS A 21 -9.05 1.72 -8.54
C CYS A 21 -8.91 0.91 -7.25
N ILE A 22 -10.03 0.31 -6.82
CA ILE A 22 -9.97 -0.87 -5.96
C ILE A 22 -9.36 -2.01 -6.78
N ASP A 23 -8.25 -2.57 -6.34
CA ASP A 23 -7.61 -3.67 -7.06
C ASP A 23 -8.22 -5.01 -6.66
N ARG A 24 -7.98 -5.43 -5.41
CA ARG A 24 -8.48 -6.69 -4.86
C ARG A 24 -9.14 -6.47 -3.52
N LEU A 25 -10.36 -6.97 -3.36
CA LEU A 25 -11.04 -7.03 -2.06
C LEU A 25 -11.18 -8.48 -1.65
N TYR A 26 -10.60 -8.81 -0.50
CA TYR A 26 -10.82 -10.08 0.17
C TYR A 26 -11.68 -9.83 1.40
N LEU A 27 -12.85 -10.47 1.44
CA LEU A 27 -13.91 -10.21 2.39
C LEU A 27 -14.23 -11.50 3.15
N ASN A 28 -14.52 -11.41 4.44
CA ASN A 28 -15.10 -12.51 5.20
C ASN A 28 -16.60 -12.56 4.95
N LEU A 29 -17.13 -13.78 4.83
CA LEU A 29 -18.54 -14.10 4.94
C LEU A 29 -18.74 -14.85 6.25
N TYR A 30 -19.53 -14.33 7.18
CA TYR A 30 -19.67 -14.98 8.49
C TYR A 30 -21.05 -14.72 9.07
N VAL A 31 -21.57 -15.67 9.86
CA VAL A 31 -22.84 -15.47 10.58
C VAL A 31 -22.52 -14.87 11.95
N PRO A 32 -22.88 -13.60 12.26
CA PRO A 32 -22.38 -12.91 13.45
C PRO A 32 -22.71 -13.62 14.76
N ILE A 33 -23.95 -14.11 14.89
CA ILE A 33 -24.44 -14.80 16.09
C ILE A 33 -23.61 -16.06 16.36
N LEU A 34 -23.17 -16.76 15.32
CA LEU A 34 -22.43 -18.02 15.43
C LEU A 34 -20.94 -17.85 15.72
N GLN A 35 -20.44 -16.62 15.81
CA GLN A 35 -19.02 -16.39 16.10
C GLN A 35 -18.65 -16.56 17.57
N ARG A 36 -19.64 -16.67 18.46
CA ARG A 36 -19.49 -16.84 19.92
C ARG A 36 -20.21 -18.09 20.39
N GLU A 37 -19.65 -18.78 21.38
CA GLU A 37 -20.17 -20.03 21.93
C GLU A 37 -21.63 -19.93 22.39
N PRO A 38 -22.09 -18.86 23.08
CA PRO A 38 -23.50 -18.73 23.45
C PRO A 38 -24.45 -18.70 22.25
N GLY A 39 -24.05 -18.07 21.14
CA GLY A 39 -24.86 -18.03 19.93
C GLY A 39 -24.90 -19.36 19.18
N VAL A 40 -23.82 -20.14 19.25
CA VAL A 40 -23.83 -21.55 18.80
C VAL A 40 -24.78 -22.38 19.66
N GLY A 41 -24.74 -22.21 20.98
CA GLY A 41 -25.68 -22.83 21.90
C GLY A 41 -27.13 -22.49 21.56
N HIS A 42 -27.41 -21.20 21.32
CA HIS A 42 -28.74 -20.72 20.94
C HIS A 42 -29.23 -21.36 19.64
N PHE A 43 -28.38 -21.45 18.60
CA PHE A 43 -28.74 -22.09 17.33
C PHE A 43 -29.20 -23.53 17.52
N TRP A 44 -28.45 -24.34 18.26
CA TRP A 44 -28.79 -25.75 18.43
C TRP A 44 -29.95 -25.97 19.42
N ILE A 45 -30.01 -25.20 20.50
CA ILE A 45 -30.96 -25.42 21.59
C ILE A 45 -32.30 -24.73 21.34
N LYS A 46 -32.26 -23.43 21.04
CA LYS A 46 -33.48 -22.61 20.92
C LYS A 46 -34.05 -22.66 19.51
N HIS A 47 -33.22 -22.53 18.49
CA HIS A 47 -33.68 -22.51 17.10
C HIS A 47 -33.93 -23.91 16.53
N ARG A 48 -33.00 -24.86 16.73
CA ARG A 48 -33.14 -26.25 16.26
C ARG A 48 -33.81 -27.22 17.25
N GLY A 49 -34.14 -26.76 18.46
CA GLY A 49 -34.92 -27.53 19.45
C GLY A 49 -34.19 -28.69 20.12
N HIS A 50 -32.85 -28.77 20.04
CA HIS A 50 -32.09 -29.84 20.70
C HIS A 50 -31.89 -29.56 22.20
N ARG A 51 -31.76 -30.62 23.01
CA ARG A 51 -31.52 -30.49 24.46
C ARG A 51 -30.18 -29.82 24.80
N PHE A 52 -29.16 -30.05 23.99
CA PHE A 52 -27.82 -29.49 24.16
C PHE A 52 -27.13 -29.33 22.80
N ALA A 53 -26.19 -28.41 22.70
CA ALA A 53 -25.33 -28.28 21.53
C ALA A 53 -24.23 -29.37 21.58
N SER A 54 -24.01 -30.09 20.48
CA SER A 54 -22.92 -31.06 20.37
C SER A 54 -22.34 -31.13 18.96
N SER A 55 -21.08 -31.54 18.85
CA SER A 55 -20.43 -31.77 17.55
C SER A 55 -21.13 -32.86 16.73
N ALA A 56 -21.81 -33.80 17.41
CA ALA A 56 -22.62 -34.83 16.78
C ALA A 56 -23.82 -34.25 16.00
N LEU A 57 -24.36 -33.10 16.42
CA LEU A 57 -25.42 -32.39 15.69
C LEU A 57 -24.89 -31.66 14.44
N MET A 58 -23.63 -31.23 14.48
CA MET A 58 -23.00 -30.52 13.36
C MET A 58 -22.68 -31.47 12.19
N ALA A 59 -22.37 -32.73 12.47
CA ALA A 59 -21.91 -33.69 11.46
C ALA A 59 -22.97 -34.02 10.38
N PRO A 60 -24.25 -34.30 10.70
CA PRO A 60 -25.30 -34.46 9.68
C PRO A 60 -25.48 -33.23 8.79
N MET A 61 -25.47 -32.03 9.38
CA MET A 61 -25.58 -30.77 8.63
C MET A 61 -24.38 -30.56 7.69
N THR A 62 -23.18 -30.90 8.15
CA THR A 62 -21.96 -30.86 7.33
C THR A 62 -22.03 -31.85 6.16
N ARG A 63 -22.46 -33.10 6.39
CA ARG A 63 -22.63 -34.10 5.32
C ARG A 63 -23.66 -33.66 4.30
N ALA A 64 -24.82 -33.18 4.76
CA ALA A 64 -25.88 -32.68 3.88
C ALA A 64 -25.39 -31.50 3.01
N PHE A 65 -24.61 -30.59 3.60
CA PHE A 65 -24.02 -29.49 2.85
C PHE A 65 -23.03 -29.98 1.80
N ILE A 66 -22.10 -30.87 2.15
CA ILE A 66 -21.14 -31.45 1.18
C ILE A 66 -21.87 -32.15 0.04
N SER A 67 -22.85 -33.01 0.35
CA SER A 67 -23.63 -33.70 -0.68
C SER A 67 -24.44 -32.74 -1.56
N SER A 68 -24.85 -31.58 -1.04
CA SER A 68 -25.50 -30.55 -1.87
C SER A 68 -24.53 -29.88 -2.85
N ILE A 69 -23.24 -29.79 -2.49
CA ILE A 69 -22.19 -29.26 -3.38
C ILE A 69 -21.89 -30.26 -4.49
N GLU A 70 -21.70 -31.53 -4.14
CA GLU A 70 -21.46 -32.63 -5.09
C GLU A 70 -22.63 -32.72 -6.08
N ARG A 71 -23.87 -32.78 -5.58
CA ARG A 71 -25.07 -32.79 -6.43
C ARG A 71 -25.17 -31.56 -7.33
N PHE A 72 -24.82 -30.38 -6.83
CA PHE A 72 -24.84 -29.16 -7.63
C PHE A 72 -23.80 -29.20 -8.75
N ALA A 73 -22.60 -29.72 -8.48
CA ALA A 73 -21.57 -29.92 -9.48
C ALA A 73 -22.05 -30.86 -10.58
N ASP A 74 -22.60 -32.02 -10.20
CA ASP A 74 -23.11 -33.02 -11.14
C ASP A 74 -24.26 -32.47 -12.00
N GLN A 75 -25.24 -31.81 -11.38
CA GLN A 75 -26.42 -31.27 -12.07
C GLN A 75 -26.11 -30.16 -13.06
N GLN A 76 -25.04 -29.40 -12.81
CA GLN A 76 -24.64 -28.27 -13.65
C GLN A 76 -23.49 -28.62 -14.59
N GLY A 77 -22.98 -29.86 -14.54
CA GLY A 77 -21.81 -30.29 -15.32
C GLY A 77 -20.54 -29.49 -14.96
N ILE A 78 -20.36 -29.13 -13.69
CA ILE A 78 -19.23 -28.33 -13.21
C ILE A 78 -18.18 -29.26 -12.62
N ASP A 79 -16.92 -29.06 -13.00
CA ASP A 79 -15.81 -29.82 -12.44
C ASP A 79 -15.62 -29.56 -10.93
N LEU A 80 -15.59 -30.63 -10.13
CA LEU A 80 -15.20 -30.61 -8.73
C LEU A 80 -13.79 -31.19 -8.56
N ILE A 81 -12.79 -30.31 -8.47
CA ILE A 81 -11.37 -30.70 -8.40
C ILE A 81 -10.81 -30.59 -6.98
N THR A 82 -9.80 -31.39 -6.66
CA THR A 82 -9.03 -31.23 -5.40
C THR A 82 -7.69 -30.56 -5.70
N PHE A 83 -7.41 -29.44 -5.02
CA PHE A 83 -6.16 -28.71 -5.20
C PHE A 83 -4.97 -29.50 -4.66
N LYS A 84 -3.89 -29.55 -5.44
CA LYS A 84 -2.61 -30.15 -5.03
C LYS A 84 -1.83 -29.19 -4.12
N LYS A 85 -1.00 -29.74 -3.23
CA LYS A 85 -0.10 -28.93 -2.38
C LYS A 85 0.84 -28.11 -3.27
N GLY A 86 0.96 -26.81 -2.99
CA GLY A 86 1.81 -25.89 -3.77
C GLY A 86 1.21 -25.43 -5.12
N GLN A 87 0.06 -25.98 -5.53
CA GLN A 87 -0.60 -25.55 -6.76
C GLN A 87 -1.16 -24.13 -6.60
N ARG A 88 -0.81 -23.26 -7.54
CA ARG A 88 -1.40 -21.92 -7.62
C ARG A 88 -2.83 -22.04 -8.13
N LYS A 89 -3.79 -21.76 -7.24
CA LYS A 89 -5.23 -21.83 -7.54
C LYS A 89 -5.64 -20.84 -8.65
N GLU A 90 -4.93 -19.72 -8.74
CA GLU A 90 -5.16 -18.68 -9.75
C GLU A 90 -4.80 -19.17 -11.16
N ASP A 91 -3.68 -19.88 -11.33
CA ASP A 91 -3.28 -20.45 -12.62
C ASP A 91 -4.30 -21.47 -13.13
N VAL A 92 -4.84 -22.31 -12.24
CA VAL A 92 -5.93 -23.24 -12.56
C VAL A 92 -7.18 -22.46 -12.97
N ALA A 93 -7.54 -21.41 -12.24
CA ALA A 93 -8.72 -20.62 -12.57
C ALA A 93 -8.60 -19.91 -13.92
N GLN A 94 -7.41 -19.47 -14.31
CA GLN A 94 -7.16 -18.88 -15.63
C GLN A 94 -7.37 -19.89 -16.76
N GLN A 95 -6.98 -21.16 -16.57
CA GLN A 95 -7.23 -22.22 -17.57
C GLN A 95 -8.72 -22.43 -17.83
N TYR A 96 -9.52 -22.51 -16.76
CA TYR A 96 -10.98 -22.62 -16.88
C TYR A 96 -11.61 -21.35 -17.47
N LEU A 97 -11.13 -20.17 -17.07
CA LEU A 97 -11.66 -18.89 -17.56
C LEU A 97 -11.46 -18.72 -19.06
N ALA A 98 -10.31 -19.14 -19.60
CA ALA A 98 -9.99 -19.03 -21.02
C ALA A 98 -10.94 -19.84 -21.92
N GLN A 99 -11.57 -20.88 -21.38
CA GLN A 99 -12.49 -21.77 -22.12
C GLN A 99 -13.96 -21.53 -21.78
N PHE A 100 -14.26 -20.55 -20.91
CA PHE A 100 -15.61 -20.36 -20.40
C PHE A 100 -16.49 -19.57 -21.38
N PRO A 101 -17.58 -20.18 -21.91
CA PRO A 101 -18.34 -19.58 -23.00
C PRO A 101 -19.44 -18.61 -22.54
N LEU A 102 -19.78 -18.62 -21.25
CA LEU A 102 -20.91 -17.86 -20.72
C LEU A 102 -20.46 -16.52 -20.13
N GLU A 103 -21.34 -15.51 -20.21
CA GLU A 103 -21.09 -14.23 -19.51
C GLU A 103 -21.19 -14.34 -17.98
N GLN A 104 -21.82 -15.40 -17.48
CA GLN A 104 -22.05 -15.58 -16.06
C GLN A 104 -22.29 -17.05 -15.71
N GLY A 105 -21.59 -17.55 -14.71
CA GLY A 105 -21.77 -18.91 -14.19
C GLY A 105 -20.64 -19.33 -13.27
N VAL A 106 -20.67 -20.59 -12.83
CA VAL A 106 -19.59 -21.20 -12.05
C VAL A 106 -18.62 -21.84 -13.03
N LEU A 107 -17.33 -21.52 -12.91
CA LEU A 107 -16.24 -22.07 -13.74
C LEU A 107 -15.95 -23.51 -13.33
N PHE A 108 -15.62 -23.69 -12.05
CA PHE A 108 -15.31 -24.97 -11.42
C PHE A 108 -15.39 -24.81 -9.89
N ILE A 109 -15.40 -25.93 -9.18
CA ILE A 109 -15.35 -25.99 -7.72
C ILE A 109 -14.04 -26.61 -7.30
N GLY A 110 -13.24 -25.88 -6.54
CA GLY A 110 -11.97 -26.36 -5.99
C GLY A 110 -12.08 -26.76 -4.51
N LYS A 111 -11.62 -27.95 -4.16
CA LYS A 111 -11.57 -28.46 -2.78
C LYS A 111 -10.15 -28.37 -2.23
N ALA A 112 -9.99 -27.79 -1.03
CA ALA A 112 -8.72 -27.78 -0.30
C ALA A 112 -8.94 -28.02 1.20
N GLN A 113 -8.01 -28.72 1.86
CA GLN A 113 -7.98 -28.79 3.31
C GLN A 113 -7.21 -27.62 3.89
N GLU A 114 -7.83 -26.89 4.81
CA GLU A 114 -7.20 -25.75 5.46
C GLU A 114 -7.52 -25.71 6.95
N LYS A 115 -6.58 -25.15 7.73
CA LYS A 115 -6.75 -24.95 9.15
C LYS A 115 -7.65 -23.74 9.39
N THR A 116 -8.76 -23.93 10.11
CA THR A 116 -9.70 -22.86 10.44
C THR A 116 -10.21 -22.98 11.87
N SER A 117 -10.75 -21.88 12.40
CA SER A 117 -11.45 -21.89 13.69
C SER A 117 -12.83 -22.52 13.53
N VAL A 118 -13.12 -23.50 14.39
CA VAL A 118 -14.36 -24.27 14.41
C VAL A 118 -14.95 -24.31 15.81
N SER A 119 -16.23 -24.63 15.89
CA SER A 119 -16.89 -24.91 17.17
C SER A 119 -16.95 -26.43 17.37
N ARG A 120 -16.45 -26.92 18.50
CA ARG A 120 -16.51 -28.33 18.90
C ARG A 120 -17.06 -28.46 20.30
N THR A 121 -17.29 -29.69 20.73
CA THR A 121 -17.69 -30.01 22.09
C THR A 121 -16.69 -30.93 22.74
N GLU A 122 -16.30 -30.59 23.96
CA GLU A 122 -15.51 -31.43 24.85
C GLU A 122 -16.40 -32.00 25.94
N LYS A 123 -16.05 -33.18 26.46
CA LYS A 123 -16.76 -33.78 27.58
C LYS A 123 -16.24 -33.16 28.88
N ARG A 124 -17.09 -32.49 29.64
CA ARG A 124 -16.80 -32.02 31.00
C ARG A 124 -17.58 -32.81 32.03
N ARG A 125 -17.14 -32.77 33.28
CA ARG A 125 -17.79 -33.44 34.42
C ARG A 125 -18.22 -32.39 35.43
N ASN A 126 -19.45 -32.47 35.90
CA ASN A 126 -19.93 -31.63 36.98
C ASN A 126 -19.21 -32.07 38.28
N PRO A 127 -18.52 -31.16 38.99
CA PRO A 127 -17.76 -31.50 40.18
C PRO A 127 -18.62 -31.95 41.37
N GLN A 128 -19.89 -31.51 41.43
CA GLN A 128 -20.82 -31.85 42.51
C GLN A 128 -21.60 -33.14 42.21
N THR A 129 -22.11 -33.30 40.99
CA THR A 129 -22.99 -34.43 40.64
C THR A 129 -22.25 -35.58 39.96
N GLY A 130 -20.99 -35.38 39.55
CA GLY A 130 -20.21 -36.36 38.79
C GLY A 130 -20.73 -36.63 37.37
N GLN A 131 -21.84 -36.00 36.95
CA GLN A 131 -22.44 -36.21 35.63
C GLN A 131 -21.63 -35.52 34.54
N THR A 132 -21.55 -36.16 33.36
CA THR A 132 -20.81 -35.62 32.22
C THR A 132 -21.71 -34.84 31.28
N TYR A 133 -21.25 -33.69 30.79
CA TYR A 133 -22.00 -32.84 29.88
C TYR A 133 -21.11 -32.32 28.74
N PRO A 134 -21.67 -32.04 27.55
CA PRO A 134 -20.93 -31.43 26.46
C PRO A 134 -20.69 -29.95 26.73
N TRP A 135 -19.45 -29.50 26.55
CA TRP A 135 -19.04 -28.11 26.68
C TRP A 135 -18.56 -27.58 25.33
N LEU A 136 -19.18 -26.50 24.85
CA LEU A 136 -18.78 -25.85 23.60
C LEU A 136 -17.43 -25.15 23.77
N VAL A 137 -16.51 -25.42 22.84
CA VAL A 137 -15.21 -24.79 22.77
C VAL A 137 -14.91 -24.32 21.35
N ARG A 138 -14.18 -23.22 21.24
CA ARG A 138 -13.53 -22.79 20.01
C ARG A 138 -12.16 -23.43 19.91
N THR A 139 -11.92 -24.13 18.81
CA THR A 139 -10.63 -24.77 18.53
C THR A 139 -10.28 -24.61 17.05
N THR A 140 -9.12 -25.11 16.64
CA THR A 140 -8.71 -25.14 15.23
C THR A 140 -8.73 -26.55 14.70
N ALA A 141 -9.20 -26.73 13.47
CA ALA A 141 -9.23 -28.02 12.80
C ALA A 141 -8.89 -27.85 11.31
N PHE A 142 -8.29 -28.88 10.72
CA PHE A 142 -8.22 -29.01 9.27
C PHE A 142 -9.56 -29.50 8.75
N VAL A 143 -10.19 -28.68 7.91
CA VAL A 143 -11.49 -28.98 7.30
C VAL A 143 -11.44 -28.68 5.81
N ASN A 144 -12.36 -29.28 5.07
CA ASN A 144 -12.48 -28.96 3.65
C ASN A 144 -13.04 -27.54 3.49
N HIS A 145 -12.45 -26.81 2.54
CA HIS A 145 -13.00 -25.59 1.99
C HIS A 145 -13.29 -25.81 0.53
N TYR A 146 -14.47 -25.36 0.11
CA TYR A 146 -14.92 -25.39 -1.27
C TYR A 146 -14.84 -23.99 -1.85
N TYR A 147 -14.10 -23.85 -2.93
CA TYR A 147 -13.87 -22.64 -3.69
C TYR A 147 -14.74 -22.67 -4.94
N PHE A 148 -15.81 -21.89 -4.95
CA PHE A 148 -16.62 -21.65 -6.13
C PHE A 148 -15.97 -20.52 -6.91
N TYR A 149 -15.24 -20.85 -7.98
CA TYR A 149 -14.74 -19.87 -8.93
C TYR A 149 -15.86 -19.56 -9.92
N CYS A 150 -16.20 -18.29 -10.07
CA CYS A 150 -17.36 -17.85 -10.82
C CYS A 150 -17.01 -16.67 -11.72
N VAL A 151 -17.82 -16.46 -12.75
CA VAL A 151 -17.84 -15.23 -13.55
C VAL A 151 -19.17 -14.54 -13.35
N ASP A 152 -19.13 -13.24 -13.06
CA ASP A 152 -20.29 -12.38 -12.97
C ASP A 152 -20.40 -11.45 -14.17
N ARG A 153 -21.62 -11.24 -14.68
CA ARG A 153 -21.86 -10.33 -15.82
C ARG A 153 -21.41 -8.88 -15.58
N HIS A 154 -21.31 -8.43 -14.33
CA HIS A 154 -20.91 -7.07 -13.97
C HIS A 154 -19.53 -6.99 -13.32
N PHE A 155 -19.12 -8.03 -12.59
CA PHE A 155 -17.85 -8.05 -11.85
C PHE A 155 -16.73 -8.82 -12.54
N GLY A 156 -17.04 -9.64 -13.54
CA GLY A 156 -16.06 -10.55 -14.14
C GLY A 156 -15.72 -11.70 -13.18
N PRO A 157 -14.50 -12.26 -13.27
CA PRO A 157 -14.07 -13.38 -12.44
C PRO A 157 -13.98 -13.02 -10.95
N PHE A 158 -14.49 -13.91 -10.10
CA PHE A 158 -14.40 -13.81 -8.64
C PHE A 158 -14.46 -15.20 -8.01
N PHE A 159 -14.26 -15.32 -6.70
CA PHE A 159 -14.55 -16.58 -6.01
C PHE A 159 -15.25 -16.40 -4.66
N ILE A 160 -16.09 -17.38 -4.33
CA ILE A 160 -16.63 -17.58 -2.98
C ILE A 160 -16.03 -18.86 -2.41
N LYS A 161 -15.38 -18.75 -1.27
CA LYS A 161 -14.86 -19.86 -0.50
C LYS A 161 -15.79 -20.15 0.67
N LEU A 162 -16.25 -21.38 0.85
CA LEU A 162 -17.06 -21.78 2.01
C LEU A 162 -16.35 -22.88 2.81
N CYS A 163 -16.33 -22.75 4.13
CA CYS A 163 -15.93 -23.80 5.06
C CYS A 163 -16.99 -24.90 5.07
N SER A 164 -16.57 -26.17 4.99
CA SER A 164 -17.49 -27.30 5.03
C SER A 164 -17.96 -27.65 6.44
N TYR A 165 -17.44 -26.99 7.48
CA TYR A 165 -17.74 -27.31 8.88
C TYR A 165 -18.30 -26.09 9.62
N PHE A 166 -19.17 -26.34 10.60
CA PHE A 166 -19.83 -25.32 11.40
C PHE A 166 -18.81 -24.37 12.11
N PRO A 167 -18.96 -23.04 12.04
CA PRO A 167 -20.17 -22.28 11.65
C PRO A 167 -20.26 -21.90 10.16
N TYR A 168 -19.56 -22.60 9.27
CA TYR A 168 -19.61 -22.41 7.81
C TYR A 168 -19.21 -20.99 7.36
N ASN A 169 -18.18 -20.45 8.02
CA ASN A 169 -17.57 -19.19 7.61
C ASN A 169 -17.01 -19.31 6.18
N GLY A 170 -17.06 -18.23 5.43
CA GLY A 170 -16.59 -18.15 4.07
C GLY A 170 -15.77 -16.91 3.80
N LYS A 171 -15.38 -16.77 2.53
CA LYS A 171 -14.68 -15.60 2.02
C LYS A 171 -15.17 -15.28 0.61
N LEU A 172 -15.21 -14.01 0.28
CA LEU A 172 -15.47 -13.50 -1.07
C LEU A 172 -14.22 -12.74 -1.53
N CYS A 173 -13.71 -13.05 -2.71
CA CYS A 173 -12.63 -12.30 -3.33
C CYS A 173 -13.09 -11.75 -4.68
N ILE A 174 -12.94 -10.45 -4.89
CA ILE A 174 -13.28 -9.76 -6.15
C ILE A 174 -12.10 -8.92 -6.64
N ASN A 175 -12.08 -8.66 -7.95
CA ASN A 175 -11.10 -7.80 -8.62
C ASN A 175 -11.82 -6.58 -9.23
N GLY A 176 -11.44 -5.36 -8.82
CA GLY A 176 -12.07 -4.14 -9.30
C GLY A 176 -11.67 -3.76 -10.73
N HIS A 177 -10.49 -4.17 -11.20
CA HIS A 177 -10.11 -4.00 -12.60
C HIS A 177 -10.96 -4.88 -13.53
N GLU A 178 -11.27 -6.11 -13.11
CA GLU A 178 -12.19 -6.99 -13.86
C GLU A 178 -13.62 -6.41 -13.89
N TYR A 179 -14.08 -5.82 -12.79
CA TYR A 179 -15.32 -5.04 -12.77
C TYR A 179 -15.26 -3.88 -13.78
N ALA A 180 -14.18 -3.09 -13.78
CA ALA A 180 -14.03 -1.96 -14.68
C ALA A 180 -14.04 -2.38 -16.16
N LYS A 181 -13.30 -3.44 -16.51
CA LYS A 181 -13.31 -4.05 -17.86
C LYS A 181 -14.73 -4.43 -18.28
N ARG A 182 -15.49 -5.14 -17.42
CA ARG A 182 -16.89 -5.50 -17.72
C ARG A 182 -17.81 -4.30 -17.89
N GLN A 183 -17.62 -3.23 -17.13
CA GLN A 183 -18.42 -2.01 -17.32
C GLN A 183 -18.06 -1.28 -18.63
N LEU A 184 -16.78 -1.26 -19.02
CA LEU A 184 -16.34 -0.69 -20.30
C LEU A 184 -16.94 -1.46 -21.48
N GLU A 185 -16.84 -2.79 -21.48
CA GLU A 185 -17.43 -3.67 -22.51
C GLU A 185 -18.94 -3.39 -22.67
N ARG A 186 -19.67 -3.33 -21.54
CA ARG A 186 -21.12 -3.06 -21.55
C ARG A 186 -21.49 -1.67 -22.04
N ARG A 187 -20.60 -0.68 -21.86
CA ARG A 187 -20.79 0.70 -22.35
C ARG A 187 -20.26 0.89 -23.77
N GLY A 188 -19.68 -0.16 -24.39
CA GLY A 188 -19.08 -0.07 -25.73
C GLY A 188 -17.83 0.81 -25.80
N ILE A 189 -17.15 1.03 -24.66
CA ILE A 189 -15.96 1.89 -24.61
C ILE A 189 -14.73 1.05 -24.91
N ALA A 190 -14.03 1.39 -26.00
CA ALA A 190 -12.81 0.69 -26.41
C ALA A 190 -11.67 0.89 -25.40
N TYR A 191 -10.99 -0.20 -25.05
CA TYR A 191 -9.82 -0.20 -24.17
C TYR A 191 -8.84 -1.31 -24.54
N GLN A 192 -7.60 -1.20 -24.07
CA GLN A 192 -6.58 -2.25 -24.13
C GLN A 192 -6.23 -2.67 -22.71
N ALA A 193 -6.25 -3.98 -22.42
CA ALA A 193 -5.89 -4.50 -21.11
C ALA A 193 -4.37 -4.49 -20.87
N LEU A 194 -3.96 -4.37 -19.62
CA LEU A 194 -2.58 -4.53 -19.16
C LEU A 194 -2.56 -5.47 -17.95
N ASP A 195 -2.59 -6.80 -18.17
CA ASP A 195 -2.75 -7.80 -17.09
C ASP A 195 -3.92 -7.43 -16.13
N ASN A 196 -3.66 -7.24 -14.83
CA ASN A 196 -4.63 -6.77 -13.84
C ASN A 196 -4.85 -5.24 -13.88
N GLY A 197 -4.78 -4.63 -15.06
CA GLY A 197 -4.89 -3.19 -15.29
C GLY A 197 -5.37 -2.85 -16.71
N ILE A 198 -5.30 -1.57 -17.06
CA ILE A 198 -5.70 -1.02 -18.37
C ILE A 198 -4.51 -0.24 -18.93
N LEU A 199 -4.15 -0.55 -20.18
CA LEU A 199 -3.06 0.12 -20.91
C LEU A 199 -3.54 1.43 -21.52
N SER A 200 -4.69 1.40 -22.19
CA SER A 200 -5.28 2.56 -22.85
C SER A 200 -6.81 2.45 -22.83
N CYS A 201 -7.49 3.59 -22.84
CA CYS A 201 -8.94 3.69 -22.87
C CYS A 201 -9.33 4.89 -23.73
N HIS A 202 -10.33 4.75 -24.59
CA HIS A 202 -10.84 5.84 -25.42
C HIS A 202 -11.45 6.97 -24.56
N GLU A 203 -12.07 6.61 -23.43
CA GLU A 203 -12.63 7.57 -22.48
C GLU A 203 -12.06 7.39 -21.06
N PRO A 204 -10.84 7.91 -20.77
CA PRO A 204 -10.20 7.77 -19.47
C PRO A 204 -11.03 8.31 -18.29
N MET A 205 -11.73 9.43 -18.50
CA MET A 205 -12.61 10.01 -17.48
C MET A 205 -13.83 9.14 -17.18
N ALA A 206 -14.38 8.45 -18.19
CA ALA A 206 -15.47 7.50 -17.97
C ALA A 206 -14.96 6.26 -17.22
N LEU A 207 -13.77 5.78 -17.55
CA LEU A 207 -13.10 4.69 -16.83
C LEU A 207 -12.86 5.03 -15.35
N GLN A 208 -12.32 6.22 -15.03
CA GLN A 208 -12.13 6.61 -13.63
C GLN A 208 -13.47 6.64 -12.86
N ARG A 209 -14.53 7.20 -13.46
CA ARG A 209 -15.88 7.21 -12.87
C ARG A 209 -16.41 5.79 -12.59
N ILE A 210 -16.19 4.85 -13.51
CA ILE A 210 -16.56 3.44 -13.31
C ILE A 210 -15.86 2.86 -12.07
N CYS A 211 -14.55 3.10 -11.92
CA CYS A 211 -13.79 2.64 -10.77
C CYS A 211 -14.31 3.27 -9.46
N ASP A 212 -14.68 4.55 -9.51
CA ASP A 212 -15.23 5.28 -8.36
C ASP A 212 -16.63 4.80 -7.95
N GLU A 213 -17.46 4.38 -8.93
CA GLU A 213 -18.83 3.89 -8.72
C GLU A 213 -18.91 2.53 -7.99
N LEU A 214 -17.85 1.71 -8.00
CA LEU A 214 -17.85 0.40 -7.36
C LEU A 214 -18.09 0.56 -5.85
N SER A 215 -19.26 0.18 -5.31
CA SER A 215 -19.66 0.55 -3.94
C SER A 215 -19.85 -0.66 -3.04
N ALA A 216 -20.00 -0.42 -1.73
CA ALA A 216 -20.39 -1.45 -0.76
C ALA A 216 -21.69 -2.17 -1.19
N ASP A 217 -22.67 -1.42 -1.73
CA ASP A 217 -23.95 -1.98 -2.18
C ASP A 217 -23.81 -2.82 -3.45
N HIS A 218 -22.89 -2.47 -4.35
CA HIS A 218 -22.57 -3.31 -5.51
C HIS A 218 -22.03 -4.67 -5.05
N ILE A 219 -21.11 -4.65 -4.07
CA ILE A 219 -20.46 -5.86 -3.53
C ILE A 219 -21.45 -6.71 -2.72
N ASP A 220 -22.28 -6.09 -1.89
CA ASP A 220 -23.31 -6.77 -1.11
C ASP A 220 -24.34 -7.45 -2.03
N ARG A 221 -24.80 -6.76 -3.09
CA ARG A 221 -25.68 -7.35 -4.11
C ARG A 221 -25.05 -8.53 -4.83
N LEU A 222 -23.75 -8.46 -5.17
CA LEU A 222 -23.01 -9.59 -5.73
C LEU A 222 -23.04 -10.78 -4.76
N ALA A 223 -22.63 -10.57 -3.50
CA ALA A 223 -22.57 -11.62 -2.49
C ALA A 223 -23.95 -12.27 -2.28
N ARG A 224 -25.01 -11.47 -2.09
CA ARG A 224 -26.39 -11.98 -1.89
C ARG A 224 -26.95 -12.68 -3.12
N LYS A 225 -26.59 -12.24 -4.34
CA LYS A 225 -27.00 -12.91 -5.58
C LYS A 225 -26.40 -14.32 -5.63
N TRP A 226 -25.10 -14.45 -5.38
CA TRP A 226 -24.41 -15.72 -5.52
C TRP A 226 -24.66 -16.68 -4.35
N LEU A 227 -24.77 -16.18 -3.11
CA LEU A 227 -25.16 -17.02 -1.96
C LEU A 227 -26.56 -17.64 -2.11
N ARG A 228 -27.46 -17.01 -2.89
CA ARG A 228 -28.78 -17.60 -3.24
C ARG A 228 -28.71 -18.66 -4.33
N ARG A 229 -27.68 -18.64 -5.18
CA ARG A 229 -27.52 -19.55 -6.33
C ARG A 229 -26.68 -20.77 -5.99
N LEU A 230 -25.69 -20.59 -5.13
CA LEU A 230 -24.79 -21.65 -4.71
C LEU A 230 -25.44 -22.51 -3.62
N PRO A 231 -25.00 -23.77 -3.47
CA PRO A 231 -25.37 -24.60 -2.33
C PRO A 231 -25.10 -23.87 -1.01
N HIS A 232 -26.05 -23.95 -0.09
CA HIS A 232 -25.99 -23.18 1.15
C HIS A 232 -26.15 -24.09 2.38
N PRO A 233 -25.31 -23.94 3.43
CA PRO A 233 -25.34 -24.82 4.59
C PRO A 233 -26.56 -24.57 5.49
N PHE A 234 -27.09 -23.35 5.50
CA PHE A 234 -28.26 -22.97 6.29
C PHE A 234 -29.54 -23.08 5.46
N ALA A 235 -30.52 -23.79 5.99
CA ALA A 235 -31.83 -23.96 5.36
C ALA A 235 -32.61 -22.64 5.36
N ARG A 236 -33.70 -22.55 4.58
CA ARG A 236 -34.53 -21.34 4.50
C ARG A 236 -35.04 -20.89 5.87
N ALA A 237 -35.43 -21.84 6.74
CA ALA A 237 -35.87 -21.53 8.10
C ALA A 237 -34.75 -20.91 8.97
N ASP A 238 -33.50 -21.35 8.81
CA ASP A 238 -32.36 -20.74 9.51
C ASP A 238 -32.12 -19.29 9.04
N GLN A 239 -32.22 -19.06 7.73
CA GLN A 239 -32.00 -17.74 7.15
C GLN A 239 -33.08 -16.76 7.61
N LEU A 240 -34.35 -17.19 7.66
CA LEU A 240 -35.46 -16.39 8.20
C LEU A 240 -35.30 -16.07 9.69
N ALA A 241 -34.64 -16.95 10.45
CA ALA A 241 -34.30 -16.72 11.86
C ALA A 241 -33.05 -15.82 12.06
N GLY A 242 -32.48 -15.26 10.99
CA GLY A 242 -31.36 -14.33 11.06
C GLY A 242 -29.97 -14.99 11.00
N TYR A 243 -29.87 -16.28 10.71
CA TYR A 243 -28.59 -16.96 10.47
C TYR A 243 -28.11 -16.75 9.03
N VAL A 244 -27.87 -15.48 8.69
CA VAL A 244 -27.41 -15.02 7.38
C VAL A 244 -25.95 -14.58 7.44
N HIS A 245 -25.22 -14.77 6.33
CA HIS A 245 -23.84 -14.29 6.23
C HIS A 245 -23.80 -12.77 6.10
N GLU A 246 -23.03 -12.15 6.98
CA GLU A 246 -22.61 -10.75 6.92
C GLU A 246 -21.21 -10.63 6.32
N ILE A 247 -20.90 -9.43 5.82
CA ILE A 247 -19.65 -9.14 5.11
C ILE A 247 -18.75 -8.23 5.95
N SER A 248 -17.48 -8.63 6.11
CA SER A 248 -16.44 -7.75 6.65
C SER A 248 -15.18 -7.76 5.78
N ILE A 249 -14.46 -6.65 5.77
CA ILE A 249 -13.22 -6.47 5.02
C ILE A 249 -12.11 -7.22 5.76
N LEU A 250 -11.54 -8.23 5.09
CA LEU A 250 -10.35 -8.95 5.57
C LEU A 250 -9.08 -8.30 5.06
N GLN A 251 -9.06 -7.95 3.77
CA GLN A 251 -7.95 -7.27 3.11
C GLN A 251 -8.50 -6.41 1.98
N ALA A 252 -7.95 -5.21 1.81
CA ALA A 252 -8.32 -4.31 0.71
C ALA A 252 -7.07 -3.76 0.03
N GLU A 253 -7.02 -3.88 -1.29
CA GLU A 253 -5.94 -3.39 -2.13
C GLU A 253 -6.45 -2.24 -2.99
N PHE A 254 -5.70 -1.14 -3.02
CA PHE A 254 -6.02 0.06 -3.80
C PHE A 254 -4.83 0.40 -4.67
N SER A 255 -5.05 0.52 -5.98
CA SER A 255 -4.00 0.76 -6.96
C SER A 255 -4.11 2.15 -7.57
N LEU A 256 -2.95 2.76 -7.84
CA LEU A 256 -2.75 3.88 -8.74
C LEU A 256 -1.81 3.40 -9.85
N THR A 257 -2.29 3.37 -11.08
CA THR A 257 -1.53 2.94 -12.26
C THR A 257 -1.32 4.13 -13.21
N GLN A 258 -0.06 4.42 -13.55
CA GLN A 258 0.34 5.47 -14.48
C GLN A 258 1.05 4.84 -15.69
N VAL A 259 0.41 4.86 -16.86
CA VAL A 259 0.93 4.28 -18.10
C VAL A 259 1.84 5.28 -18.80
N LEU A 260 3.04 4.84 -19.19
CA LEU A 260 4.07 5.71 -19.77
C LEU A 260 4.15 5.55 -21.30
N ASP A 261 4.24 6.67 -22.03
CA ASP A 261 4.52 6.66 -23.48
C ASP A 261 5.96 6.18 -23.82
N ARG A 262 6.90 6.35 -22.88
CA ARG A 262 8.33 6.03 -23.00
C ARG A 262 8.80 5.02 -21.93
N PRO A 263 8.44 3.74 -22.10
CA PRO A 263 8.63 2.70 -21.08
C PRO A 263 10.08 2.45 -20.62
N VAL A 264 11.05 2.55 -21.54
CA VAL A 264 12.48 2.31 -21.23
C VAL A 264 13.04 3.41 -20.33
N GLN A 265 12.67 4.67 -20.58
CA GLN A 265 13.05 5.80 -19.73
C GLN A 265 12.38 5.70 -18.36
N GLY A 266 11.10 5.28 -18.32
CA GLY A 266 10.39 4.99 -17.07
C GLY A 266 11.08 3.97 -16.18
N ARG A 267 11.69 2.93 -16.75
CA ARG A 267 12.43 1.91 -15.99
C ARG A 267 13.72 2.44 -15.38
N ILE A 268 14.60 3.06 -16.18
CA ILE A 268 15.87 3.64 -15.69
C ILE A 268 15.58 4.62 -14.57
N PHE A 269 14.52 5.39 -14.75
CA PHE A 269 14.06 6.38 -13.81
C PHE A 269 13.50 5.77 -12.51
N PHE A 270 12.70 4.70 -12.60
CA PHE A 270 12.19 3.98 -11.44
C PHE A 270 13.31 3.32 -10.60
N GLU A 271 14.36 2.80 -11.24
CA GLU A 271 15.53 2.29 -10.52
C GLU A 271 16.25 3.39 -9.72
N GLN A 272 16.25 4.63 -10.23
CA GLN A 272 16.75 5.79 -9.50
C GLN A 272 15.84 6.18 -8.32
N ILE A 273 14.51 6.13 -8.48
CA ILE A 273 13.54 6.34 -7.38
C ILE A 273 13.82 5.38 -6.23
N ILE A 274 14.00 4.09 -6.52
CA ILE A 274 14.26 3.08 -5.49
C ILE A 274 15.54 3.40 -4.70
N ARG A 275 16.63 3.77 -5.40
CA ARG A 275 17.90 4.13 -4.75
C ARG A 275 17.75 5.34 -3.84
N ASP A 276 16.97 6.33 -4.26
CA ASP A 276 16.83 7.59 -3.55
C ASP A 276 15.80 7.55 -2.39
N ASN A 277 14.95 6.51 -2.34
CA ASN A 277 13.89 6.36 -1.34
C ASN A 277 14.04 5.07 -0.51
N ILE A 278 15.26 4.54 -0.38
CA ILE A 278 15.51 3.29 0.36
C ILE A 278 15.19 3.41 1.86
N ASP A 279 15.17 4.62 2.41
CA ASP A 279 14.88 4.92 3.80
C ASP A 279 13.42 5.32 4.07
N ILE A 280 12.55 5.30 3.06
CA ILE A 280 11.16 5.78 3.15
C ILE A 280 10.27 5.00 4.13
N GLY A 281 10.70 3.80 4.50
CA GLY A 281 10.09 2.96 5.52
C GLY A 281 10.50 3.28 6.96
N ARG A 282 11.33 4.31 7.20
CA ARG A 282 11.64 4.78 8.57
C ARG A 282 10.41 5.41 9.23
N PRO A 283 10.23 5.31 10.57
CA PRO A 283 9.04 5.80 11.27
C PRO A 283 8.63 7.25 10.95
N ASP A 284 9.61 8.14 10.81
CA ASP A 284 9.47 9.57 10.48
C ASP A 284 9.04 9.84 9.03
N GLN A 285 9.31 8.90 8.12
CA GLN A 285 8.86 8.97 6.72
C GLN A 285 7.54 8.22 6.50
N VAL A 286 7.32 7.08 7.18
CA VAL A 286 6.08 6.30 7.04
C VAL A 286 4.85 7.08 7.52
N GLN A 287 5.01 7.91 8.54
CA GLN A 287 3.93 8.78 9.04
C GLN A 287 3.36 9.73 7.99
N LEU A 288 4.14 10.12 6.97
CA LEU A 288 3.67 10.91 5.83
C LEU A 288 2.69 10.14 4.97
N ILE A 289 3.12 8.94 4.59
CA ILE A 289 2.48 8.17 3.55
C ILE A 289 1.11 7.78 4.07
N PHE A 290 1.05 7.36 5.33
CA PHE A 290 -0.18 6.93 5.98
C PHE A 290 -0.92 8.03 6.76
N ASP A 291 -0.38 9.25 6.86
CA ASP A 291 -0.90 10.38 7.65
C ASP A 291 -1.25 9.99 9.10
N ARG A 292 -0.26 9.40 9.80
CA ARG A 292 -0.41 8.91 11.18
C ARG A 292 0.78 9.28 12.04
N ARG A 293 0.53 9.74 13.26
CA ARG A 293 1.59 10.00 14.24
C ARG A 293 2.23 8.68 14.67
N VAL A 294 3.52 8.52 14.39
CA VAL A 294 4.34 7.43 14.92
C VAL A 294 5.21 7.97 16.04
N THR A 295 5.14 7.34 17.21
CA THR A 295 5.93 7.67 18.41
C THR A 295 6.74 6.44 18.84
N LYS A 296 7.68 6.62 19.78
CA LYS A 296 8.41 5.49 20.39
C LYS A 296 7.50 4.42 21.00
N GLN A 297 6.26 4.78 21.36
CA GLN A 297 5.27 3.89 21.95
C GLN A 297 4.33 3.27 20.90
N THR A 298 4.43 3.65 19.61
CA THR A 298 3.56 3.11 18.57
C THR A 298 3.97 1.68 18.25
N PRO A 299 3.15 0.67 18.57
CA PRO A 299 3.49 -0.71 18.29
C PRO A 299 3.42 -0.99 16.78
N GLY A 300 4.28 -1.88 16.31
CA GLY A 300 4.29 -2.34 14.92
C GLY A 300 5.67 -2.27 14.27
N ARG A 301 5.75 -2.80 13.06
CA ARG A 301 6.97 -2.79 12.25
C ARG A 301 6.87 -1.73 11.16
N PHE A 302 7.95 -0.99 10.96
CA PHE A 302 8.14 0.02 9.91
C PHE A 302 9.45 -0.31 9.19
N ARG A 303 9.41 -0.48 7.86
CA ARG A 303 10.62 -0.76 7.06
C ARG A 303 10.39 -0.55 5.58
N THR A 304 11.49 -0.31 4.87
CA THR A 304 11.55 -0.43 3.40
C THR A 304 12.09 -1.81 3.04
N ARG A 305 11.60 -2.41 1.96
CA ARG A 305 12.24 -3.55 1.30
C ARG A 305 12.31 -3.31 -0.19
N VAL A 306 13.47 -3.57 -0.78
CA VAL A 306 13.63 -3.68 -2.22
C VAL A 306 13.63 -5.17 -2.54
N LEU A 307 12.65 -5.62 -3.30
CA LEU A 307 12.57 -7.01 -3.76
C LEU A 307 12.79 -7.05 -5.26
N THR A 308 13.77 -7.84 -5.69
CA THR A 308 14.06 -8.09 -7.10
C THR A 308 13.50 -9.47 -7.42
N ASP A 309 12.40 -9.52 -8.18
CA ASP A 309 11.88 -10.77 -8.73
C ASP A 309 12.22 -10.78 -10.23
N GLY A 310 13.11 -11.69 -10.63
CA GLY A 310 13.77 -11.63 -11.94
C GLY A 310 14.56 -10.33 -12.13
N VAL A 311 14.15 -9.51 -13.10
CA VAL A 311 14.83 -8.25 -13.50
C VAL A 311 14.06 -6.97 -13.14
N ILE A 312 12.90 -7.08 -12.49
CA ILE A 312 12.06 -5.92 -12.14
C ILE A 312 12.13 -5.69 -10.63
N PRO A 313 12.78 -4.62 -10.16
CA PRO A 313 12.78 -4.31 -8.74
C PRO A 313 11.40 -3.80 -8.31
N SER A 314 11.10 -3.91 -7.02
CA SER A 314 9.89 -3.35 -6.42
C SER A 314 10.21 -2.73 -5.07
N LEU A 315 9.62 -1.56 -4.81
CA LEU A 315 9.72 -0.83 -3.55
C LEU A 315 8.55 -1.24 -2.65
N HIS A 316 8.85 -1.69 -1.44
CA HIS A 316 7.84 -2.06 -0.44
C HIS A 316 8.01 -1.18 0.80
N VAL A 317 6.94 -0.52 1.22
CA VAL A 317 6.89 0.29 2.44
C VAL A 317 5.88 -0.34 3.39
N ASP A 318 6.35 -0.86 4.53
CA ASP A 318 5.49 -1.51 5.53
C ASP A 318 5.09 -0.50 6.65
N TYR A 319 3.79 -0.38 6.95
CA TYR A 319 3.22 0.31 8.12
C TYR A 319 2.29 -0.65 8.88
N LYS A 320 2.77 -1.20 10.01
CA LYS A 320 2.02 -2.22 10.78
C LYS A 320 1.61 -3.40 9.89
N HIS A 321 0.30 -3.61 9.66
CA HIS A 321 -0.25 -4.66 8.81
C HIS A 321 -0.60 -4.15 7.41
N THR A 322 -0.34 -2.88 7.12
CA THR A 322 -0.52 -2.27 5.81
C THR A 322 0.81 -2.19 5.07
N ARG A 323 0.79 -2.36 3.76
CA ARG A 323 1.97 -2.25 2.90
C ARG A 323 1.65 -1.45 1.66
N ILE A 324 2.59 -0.62 1.23
CA ILE A 324 2.60 -0.10 -0.14
C ILE A 324 3.63 -0.86 -0.95
N LYS A 325 3.25 -1.24 -2.17
CA LYS A 325 4.12 -1.86 -3.17
C LYS A 325 4.12 -0.97 -4.40
N GLN A 326 5.31 -0.57 -4.85
CA GLN A 326 5.48 0.15 -6.10
C GLN A 326 6.41 -0.62 -7.03
N TYR A 327 6.05 -0.77 -8.29
CA TYR A 327 6.81 -1.52 -9.28
C TYR A 327 6.50 -1.08 -10.71
N HIS A 328 7.39 -1.45 -11.63
CA HIS A 328 7.20 -1.20 -13.05
C HIS A 328 6.46 -2.39 -13.70
N MET A 329 5.17 -2.22 -13.93
CA MET A 329 4.26 -3.23 -14.43
C MET A 329 4.48 -3.49 -15.93
N LEU A 330 4.91 -4.71 -16.25
CA LEU A 330 5.14 -5.20 -17.63
C LEU A 330 6.03 -4.29 -18.49
N GLY A 331 6.91 -3.52 -17.86
CA GLY A 331 7.73 -2.57 -18.58
C GLY A 331 6.96 -1.37 -19.15
N ARG A 332 5.68 -1.15 -18.81
CA ARG A 332 4.81 -0.15 -19.46
C ARG A 332 4.22 0.89 -18.52
N ALA A 333 3.99 0.53 -17.26
CA ALA A 333 3.31 1.41 -16.31
C ALA A 333 4.00 1.41 -14.95
N LEU A 334 3.96 2.54 -14.25
CA LEU A 334 4.29 2.61 -12.84
C LEU A 334 3.03 2.29 -12.03
N ARG A 335 3.07 1.24 -11.22
CA ARG A 335 1.95 0.84 -10.37
C ARG A 335 2.32 1.00 -8.90
N THR A 336 1.49 1.74 -8.17
CA THR A 336 1.58 1.93 -6.71
C THR A 336 0.33 1.33 -6.08
N GLU A 337 0.49 0.35 -5.20
CA GLU A 337 -0.60 -0.39 -4.56
C GLU A 337 -0.51 -0.31 -3.04
N THR A 338 -1.56 0.16 -2.37
CA THR A 338 -1.71 0.05 -0.92
C THR A 338 -2.55 -1.17 -0.57
N ILE A 339 -1.95 -2.10 0.18
CA ILE A 339 -2.56 -3.34 0.69
C ILE A 339 -2.83 -3.17 2.19
N ILE A 340 -4.09 -3.01 2.57
CA ILE A 340 -4.54 -2.91 3.97
C ILE A 340 -4.99 -4.29 4.45
N ASN A 341 -4.21 -4.95 5.32
CA ASN A 341 -4.60 -6.24 5.92
C ASN A 341 -5.32 -6.09 7.28
N ASP A 342 -5.23 -4.91 7.92
CA ASP A 342 -6.00 -4.60 9.13
C ASP A 342 -6.51 -3.17 9.11
N THR A 343 -7.84 -3.02 9.08
CA THR A 343 -8.51 -1.72 9.05
C THR A 343 -8.32 -0.93 10.35
N TYR A 344 -8.05 -1.63 11.46
CA TYR A 344 -7.82 -1.00 12.76
C TYR A 344 -6.48 -0.26 12.85
N ASP A 345 -5.54 -0.52 11.93
CA ASP A 345 -4.32 0.30 11.78
C ASP A 345 -4.66 1.79 11.60
N PHE A 346 -5.86 2.07 11.07
CA PHE A 346 -6.40 3.41 10.79
C PHE A 346 -7.59 3.78 11.67
N ALA A 347 -7.87 3.04 12.75
CA ALA A 347 -9.06 3.20 13.60
C ALA A 347 -10.39 3.12 12.84
N ILE A 348 -10.44 2.32 11.78
CA ILE A 348 -11.65 2.08 10.98
C ILE A 348 -12.14 0.66 11.25
N GLY A 349 -13.45 0.49 11.48
CA GLY A 349 -14.05 -0.83 11.69
C GLY A 349 -14.05 -1.69 10.41
N ARG A 350 -14.22 -3.02 10.55
CA ARG A 350 -14.15 -3.95 9.41
C ARG A 350 -15.43 -4.12 8.60
N ARG A 351 -16.55 -3.48 8.97
CA ARG A 351 -17.81 -3.62 8.22
C ARG A 351 -17.66 -3.07 6.79
N LEU A 352 -18.37 -3.68 5.84
CA LEU A 352 -18.32 -3.25 4.43
C LEU A 352 -18.74 -1.78 4.23
N SER A 353 -19.62 -1.26 5.09
CA SER A 353 -20.01 0.15 5.13
C SER A 353 -18.84 1.14 5.27
N ASN A 354 -17.69 0.67 5.79
CA ASN A 354 -16.50 1.50 5.97
C ASN A 354 -15.57 1.51 4.75
N LEU A 355 -15.93 0.82 3.66
CA LEU A 355 -15.16 0.77 2.43
C LEU A 355 -14.82 2.16 1.86
N PRO A 356 -15.73 3.16 1.82
CA PRO A 356 -15.40 4.49 1.31
C PRO A 356 -14.25 5.15 2.07
N ARG A 357 -14.26 5.04 3.40
CA ARG A 357 -13.21 5.61 4.27
C ARG A 357 -11.88 4.88 4.10
N LEU A 358 -11.90 3.56 3.91
CA LEU A 358 -10.67 2.80 3.61
C LEU A 358 -10.12 3.11 2.22
N ARG A 359 -10.99 3.33 1.22
CA ARG A 359 -10.57 3.75 -0.12
C ARG A 359 -9.85 5.07 -0.07
N GLU A 360 -10.41 6.05 0.63
CA GLU A 360 -9.78 7.36 0.82
C GLU A 360 -8.36 7.21 1.39
N VAL A 361 -8.20 6.40 2.45
CA VAL A 361 -6.88 6.11 3.03
C VAL A 361 -5.93 5.47 2.03
N GLY A 362 -6.36 4.43 1.32
CA GLY A 362 -5.50 3.68 0.41
C GLY A 362 -5.07 4.49 -0.82
N LEU A 363 -6.00 5.19 -1.47
CA LEU A 363 -5.69 6.01 -2.65
C LEU A 363 -4.85 7.23 -2.27
N GLN A 364 -5.17 7.92 -1.17
CA GLN A 364 -4.34 9.03 -0.71
C GLN A 364 -2.92 8.58 -0.31
N ALA A 365 -2.76 7.38 0.26
CA ALA A 365 -1.43 6.86 0.58
C ALA A 365 -0.60 6.62 -0.69
N ASN A 366 -1.21 6.11 -1.77
CA ASN A 366 -0.56 6.00 -3.07
C ASN A 366 -0.12 7.37 -3.61
N ARG A 367 -1.01 8.38 -3.56
CA ARG A 367 -0.71 9.75 -4.00
C ARG A 367 0.41 10.39 -3.18
N ARG A 368 0.35 10.32 -1.86
CA ARG A 368 1.38 10.87 -0.97
C ARG A 368 2.74 10.23 -1.20
N LEU A 369 2.81 8.93 -1.50
CA LEU A 369 4.07 8.30 -1.88
C LEU A 369 4.64 8.94 -3.16
N LEU A 370 3.83 9.12 -4.20
CA LEU A 370 4.26 9.77 -5.44
C LEU A 370 4.68 11.22 -5.19
N ASP A 371 3.97 11.97 -4.35
CA ASP A 371 4.29 13.35 -4.04
C ASP A 371 5.65 13.46 -3.32
N VAL A 372 5.89 12.60 -2.32
CA VAL A 372 7.19 12.50 -1.63
C VAL A 372 8.31 12.19 -2.63
N GLN A 373 8.07 11.28 -3.58
CA GLN A 373 9.03 10.94 -4.63
C GLN A 373 9.27 12.11 -5.60
N ARG A 374 8.22 12.78 -6.10
CA ARG A 374 8.34 13.94 -7.01
C ARG A 374 9.17 15.06 -6.38
N ILE A 375 8.82 15.42 -5.15
CA ILE A 375 9.51 16.46 -4.38
C ILE A 375 10.99 16.09 -4.21
N SER A 376 11.30 14.82 -4.00
CA SER A 376 12.68 14.32 -3.86
C SER A 376 13.49 14.31 -5.15
N HIS A 377 12.96 14.66 -6.31
CA HIS A 377 13.69 14.61 -7.59
C HIS A 377 13.65 15.90 -8.43
N ASP A 378 12.73 16.82 -8.16
CA ASP A 378 12.79 18.18 -8.70
C ASP A 378 13.63 19.09 -7.78
N CYS A 379 14.96 18.90 -7.80
CA CYS A 379 15.89 19.75 -7.06
C CYS A 379 16.40 20.94 -7.88
N THR A 380 15.68 21.36 -8.93
CA THR A 380 16.08 22.52 -9.70
C THR A 380 15.82 23.78 -8.87
N ILE A 381 16.88 24.55 -8.60
CA ILE A 381 16.76 25.90 -8.07
C ILE A 381 17.45 26.85 -9.06
N GLY A 382 16.81 27.97 -9.35
CA GLY A 382 17.41 29.01 -10.19
C GLY A 382 18.63 29.63 -9.52
N GLU A 383 19.50 30.25 -10.31
CA GLU A 383 20.71 30.91 -9.81
C GLU A 383 20.38 32.00 -8.77
N ASP A 384 19.38 32.85 -9.04
CA ASP A 384 18.94 33.90 -8.11
C ASP A 384 18.45 33.34 -6.77
N ALA A 385 17.75 32.20 -6.82
CA ALA A 385 17.27 31.49 -5.64
C ALA A 385 18.43 30.91 -4.80
N LEU A 386 19.46 30.38 -5.47
CA LEU A 386 20.67 29.93 -4.81
C LEU A 386 21.42 31.10 -4.19
N GLN A 387 21.62 32.19 -4.94
CA GLN A 387 22.28 33.40 -4.44
C GLN A 387 21.55 34.00 -3.23
N GLY A 388 20.21 34.03 -3.26
CA GLY A 388 19.41 34.52 -2.14
C GLY A 388 19.66 33.77 -0.82
N ILE A 389 19.93 32.46 -0.88
CA ILE A 389 20.29 31.65 0.30
C ILE A 389 21.74 31.90 0.74
N LEU A 390 22.64 32.03 -0.23
CA LEU A 390 24.09 32.16 0.01
C LEU A 390 24.52 33.60 0.35
N GLN A 391 23.62 34.58 0.23
CA GLN A 391 23.85 35.98 0.59
C GLN A 391 23.05 36.37 1.85
N PRO A 392 23.40 37.47 2.55
CA PRO A 392 22.57 37.98 3.63
C PRO A 392 21.19 38.41 3.13
N ALA A 393 20.14 38.11 3.89
CA ALA A 393 18.76 38.51 3.55
C ALA A 393 18.25 39.60 4.49
N ILE A 394 17.45 40.53 3.96
CA ILE A 394 16.71 41.53 4.72
C ILE A 394 15.24 41.39 4.36
N VAL A 395 14.39 41.12 5.35
CA VAL A 395 12.94 40.99 5.19
C VAL A 395 12.26 41.73 6.34
N ASP A 396 11.37 42.67 6.04
CA ASP A 396 10.64 43.50 7.01
C ASP A 396 11.58 44.11 8.09
N ASP A 397 12.64 44.79 7.64
CA ASP A 397 13.72 45.38 8.48
C ASP A 397 14.52 44.39 9.34
N GLN A 398 14.31 43.08 9.16
CA GLN A 398 15.06 42.04 9.85
C GLN A 398 16.17 41.48 8.98
N ARG A 399 17.41 41.61 9.46
CA ARG A 399 18.58 41.01 8.82
C ARG A 399 18.83 39.56 9.27
N ALA A 400 19.10 38.68 8.31
CA ALA A 400 19.60 37.32 8.49
C ALA A 400 20.94 37.12 7.78
N SER A 401 21.85 36.36 8.39
CA SER A 401 23.12 36.01 7.77
C SER A 401 22.94 34.94 6.68
N ALA A 402 23.82 34.99 5.67
CA ALA A 402 23.89 34.03 4.57
C ALA A 402 24.05 32.58 5.02
N LEU A 403 23.28 31.64 4.50
CA LEU A 403 23.43 30.19 4.76
C LEU A 403 24.55 29.61 3.90
N ARG A 404 25.80 29.77 4.36
CA ARG A 404 27.01 29.37 3.64
C ARG A 404 26.97 27.90 3.19
N PHE A 405 27.25 27.69 1.90
CA PHE A 405 27.37 26.36 1.32
C PHE A 405 28.55 25.60 1.94
N ALA A 406 28.41 24.28 2.09
CA ALA A 406 29.37 23.38 2.73
C ALA A 406 29.68 23.64 4.23
N ASP A 407 29.11 24.66 4.87
CA ASP A 407 29.25 24.85 6.31
C ASP A 407 28.57 23.68 7.07
N PRO A 408 29.27 23.00 8.01
CA PRO A 408 28.73 21.82 8.69
C PRO A 408 27.41 22.07 9.43
N ARG A 409 27.25 23.26 10.04
CA ARG A 409 26.01 23.62 10.77
C ARG A 409 24.88 23.91 9.79
N VAL A 410 25.15 24.60 8.69
CA VAL A 410 24.16 24.82 7.63
C VAL A 410 23.74 23.49 7.00
N LEU A 411 24.69 22.62 6.66
CA LEU A 411 24.39 21.28 6.13
C LEU A 411 23.55 20.45 7.11
N ALA A 412 23.88 20.47 8.42
CA ALA A 412 23.07 19.80 9.44
C ALA A 412 21.65 20.37 9.53
N LEU A 413 21.49 21.69 9.43
CA LEU A 413 20.18 22.33 9.37
C LEU A 413 19.39 21.89 8.13
N LEU A 414 20.00 21.94 6.95
CA LEU A 414 19.37 21.56 5.69
C LEU A 414 18.99 20.07 5.67
N LEU A 415 19.87 19.18 6.15
CA LEU A 415 19.59 17.75 6.34
C LEU A 415 18.41 17.54 7.29
N ALA A 416 18.35 18.28 8.39
CA ALA A 416 17.22 18.20 9.32
C ALA A 416 15.92 18.73 8.69
N LEU A 417 15.97 19.75 7.83
CA LEU A 417 14.79 20.23 7.10
C LEU A 417 14.22 19.16 6.14
N LEU A 418 15.08 18.36 5.50
CA LEU A 418 14.63 17.24 4.67
C LEU A 418 13.82 16.22 5.47
N LEU A 419 14.21 15.97 6.73
CA LEU A 419 13.46 15.11 7.65
C LEU A 419 12.13 15.75 8.10
N PHE A 420 12.09 17.08 8.24
CA PHE A 420 10.94 17.78 8.83
C PHE A 420 9.90 18.31 7.86
N ARG A 421 10.22 18.42 6.56
CA ARG A 421 9.21 18.68 5.52
C ARG A 421 8.06 17.68 5.62
N LEU A 422 8.41 16.51 6.13
CA LEU A 422 7.58 15.34 6.22
C LEU A 422 6.78 15.24 7.54
N LEU A 423 6.67 16.34 8.29
CA LEU A 423 5.86 16.40 9.50
C LEU A 423 4.54 17.11 9.21
N PRO A 424 3.37 16.43 9.23
CA PRO A 424 2.07 17.03 8.89
C PRO A 424 1.70 18.25 9.76
N ARG A 425 2.21 18.27 11.00
CA ARG A 425 1.97 19.37 11.95
C ARG A 425 3.17 20.32 12.09
N GLY A 426 4.20 20.16 11.26
CA GLY A 426 5.49 20.85 11.41
C GLY A 426 6.37 20.32 12.55
N PHE A 427 7.38 21.10 12.92
CA PHE A 427 8.38 20.81 13.97
C PHE A 427 8.56 22.00 14.92
N ALA A 428 9.01 21.74 16.15
CA ALA A 428 9.31 22.76 17.16
C ALA A 428 10.82 22.99 17.30
N ASN A 429 11.21 24.04 18.03
CA ASN A 429 12.61 24.34 18.34
C ASN A 429 13.35 23.14 18.93
N ARG A 430 12.73 22.45 19.90
CA ARG A 430 13.29 21.26 20.53
C ARG A 430 13.60 20.16 19.50
N ASP A 431 12.67 19.92 18.57
CA ASP A 431 12.78 18.86 17.57
C ASP A 431 14.01 19.09 16.67
N LEU A 432 14.18 20.31 16.14
CA LEU A 432 15.32 20.67 15.28
C LEU A 432 16.64 20.68 16.04
N ARG A 433 16.64 21.12 17.30
CA ARG A 433 17.81 21.14 18.16
C ARG A 433 18.40 19.75 18.42
N GLU A 434 17.54 18.77 18.70
CA GLU A 434 17.96 17.38 18.94
C GLU A 434 18.59 16.75 17.67
N HIS A 435 18.00 17.01 16.49
CA HIS A 435 18.51 16.49 15.22
C HIS A 435 19.83 17.15 14.79
N VAL A 436 19.91 18.48 14.87
CA VAL A 436 21.13 19.22 14.51
C VAL A 436 22.30 18.85 15.42
N ALA A 437 22.07 18.70 16.73
CA ALA A 437 23.10 18.23 17.65
C ALA A 437 23.63 16.84 17.26
N THR A 438 22.72 15.92 16.91
CA THR A 438 23.07 14.56 16.47
C THR A 438 23.87 14.57 15.16
N LEU A 439 23.43 15.35 14.17
CA LEU A 439 24.09 15.46 12.86
C LEU A 439 25.49 16.11 12.94
N LEU A 440 25.72 16.96 13.94
CA LEU A 440 27.01 17.57 14.23
C LEU A 440 27.91 16.71 15.14
N GLY A 441 27.43 15.55 15.61
CA GLY A 441 28.17 14.71 16.55
C GLY A 441 28.33 15.33 17.94
N LEU A 442 27.45 16.25 18.33
CA LEU A 442 27.52 16.94 19.61
C LEU A 442 26.75 16.17 20.71
N PRO A 443 27.21 16.21 21.98
CA PRO A 443 26.48 15.63 23.10
C PRO A 443 25.07 16.20 23.26
N GLN A 444 24.11 15.38 23.69
CA GLN A 444 22.73 15.83 23.92
C GLN A 444 22.69 17.01 24.90
N GLY A 445 21.94 18.06 24.55
CA GLY A 445 21.80 19.27 25.38
C GLY A 445 22.84 20.36 25.14
N SER A 446 23.96 20.07 24.47
CA SER A 446 25.02 21.06 24.19
C SER A 446 24.62 22.16 23.20
N PHE A 447 23.68 21.86 22.30
CA PHE A 447 23.09 22.87 21.41
C PHE A 447 22.00 23.62 22.17
N THR A 448 22.18 24.92 22.40
CA THR A 448 21.29 25.72 23.25
C THR A 448 20.02 26.16 22.52
N GLN A 449 18.95 26.42 23.28
CA GLN A 449 17.70 26.93 22.74
C GLN A 449 17.88 28.27 22.00
N GLY A 450 18.69 29.19 22.56
CA GLY A 450 18.97 30.50 21.95
C GLY A 450 19.68 30.38 20.59
N ARG A 451 20.66 29.47 20.46
CA ARG A 451 21.31 29.18 19.18
C ARG A 451 20.31 28.65 18.15
N MET A 452 19.37 27.81 18.58
CA MET A 452 18.33 27.28 17.69
C MET A 452 17.29 28.35 17.32
N THR A 453 16.94 29.27 18.22
CA THR A 453 16.07 30.41 17.89
C THR A 453 16.69 31.30 16.82
N TYR A 454 18.01 31.53 16.89
CA TYR A 454 18.75 32.23 15.84
C TYR A 454 18.68 31.50 14.49
N ASP A 455 18.92 30.19 14.47
CA ASP A 455 18.86 29.40 13.23
C ASP A 455 17.45 29.35 12.65
N LEU A 456 16.41 29.15 13.48
CA LEU A 456 15.01 29.20 13.05
C LEU A 456 14.65 30.56 12.42
N ARG A 457 15.09 31.66 13.04
CA ARG A 457 14.90 33.00 12.47
C ARG A 457 15.55 33.11 11.10
N ARG A 458 16.78 32.62 10.96
CA ARG A 458 17.55 32.65 9.71
C ARG A 458 16.90 31.81 8.63
N LEU A 459 16.49 30.58 8.92
CA LEU A 459 15.76 29.72 7.99
C LEU A 459 14.44 30.37 7.53
N ARG A 460 13.72 31.04 8.44
CA ARG A 460 12.47 31.74 8.12
C ARG A 460 12.68 32.94 7.20
N LEU A 461 13.67 33.78 7.51
CA LEU A 461 13.97 34.99 6.72
C LEU A 461 14.51 34.63 5.33
N HIS A 462 15.15 33.47 5.18
CA HIS A 462 15.52 32.88 3.88
C HIS A 462 14.38 32.13 3.19
N GLY A 463 13.15 32.19 3.73
CA GLY A 463 11.98 31.54 3.14
C GLY A 463 12.02 30.01 3.14
N LEU A 464 12.96 29.38 3.86
CA LEU A 464 13.09 27.92 3.90
C LEU A 464 12.03 27.26 4.80
N ILE A 465 11.51 28.01 5.78
CA ILE A 465 10.47 27.55 6.70
C ILE A 465 9.47 28.67 7.01
N ASP A 466 8.22 28.29 7.29
CA ASP A 466 7.19 29.19 7.81
C ASP A 466 6.83 28.83 9.24
N ARG A 467 6.44 29.82 10.04
CA ARG A 467 5.81 29.57 11.34
C ARG A 467 4.31 29.27 11.14
N ILE A 468 3.83 28.20 11.77
CA ILE A 468 2.40 27.85 11.74
C ILE A 468 1.64 28.82 12.67
N PRO A 469 0.58 29.49 12.18
CA PRO A 469 -0.20 30.45 12.97
C PRO A 469 -0.68 29.88 14.31
N ALA A 470 -0.72 30.73 15.33
CA ALA A 470 -1.13 30.37 16.70
C ALA A 470 -0.36 29.18 17.32
N SER A 471 0.89 28.92 16.87
CA SER A 471 1.70 27.82 17.42
C SER A 471 3.19 28.18 17.55
N HIS A 472 3.93 27.33 18.26
CA HIS A 472 5.40 27.36 18.31
C HIS A 472 6.05 26.40 17.29
N ARG A 473 5.30 26.03 16.24
CA ARG A 473 5.74 25.06 15.24
C ARG A 473 6.02 25.73 13.91
N TYR A 474 6.88 25.09 13.14
CA TYR A 474 7.35 25.52 11.84
C TYR A 474 7.08 24.43 10.80
N ARG A 475 6.80 24.83 9.57
CA ARG A 475 6.69 23.94 8.42
C ARG A 475 7.79 24.29 7.41
N VAL A 476 8.34 23.30 6.73
CA VAL A 476 9.29 23.55 5.64
C VAL A 476 8.49 23.99 4.41
N THR A 477 8.92 25.06 3.75
CA THR A 477 8.28 25.55 2.53
C THR A 477 8.67 24.68 1.32
N ASP A 478 7.94 24.79 0.21
CA ASP A 478 8.29 24.07 -1.02
C ASP A 478 9.65 24.52 -1.58
N PHE A 479 9.93 25.83 -1.47
CA PHE A 479 11.23 26.39 -1.77
C PHE A 479 12.31 25.83 -0.87
N GLY A 480 12.08 25.85 0.45
CA GLY A 480 13.03 25.42 1.45
C GLY A 480 13.43 23.96 1.33
N PHE A 481 12.47 23.11 0.97
CA PHE A 481 12.76 21.73 0.68
C PHE A 481 13.62 21.55 -0.57
N ARG A 482 13.24 22.18 -1.70
CA ARG A 482 13.99 22.08 -2.96
C ARG A 482 15.42 22.59 -2.80
N ALA A 483 15.59 23.71 -2.11
CA ALA A 483 16.88 24.29 -1.79
C ALA A 483 17.72 23.38 -0.88
N ALA A 484 17.14 22.86 0.21
CA ALA A 484 17.84 21.93 1.10
C ALA A 484 18.29 20.68 0.34
N LEU A 485 17.41 20.13 -0.51
CA LEU A 485 17.68 18.92 -1.27
C LEU A 485 18.80 19.14 -2.28
N PHE A 486 18.73 20.25 -3.04
CA PHE A 486 19.78 20.63 -3.99
C PHE A 486 21.13 20.78 -3.29
N LEU A 487 21.22 21.63 -2.26
CA LEU A 487 22.48 21.93 -1.59
C LEU A 487 23.09 20.69 -0.93
N VAL A 488 22.27 19.89 -0.24
CA VAL A 488 22.73 18.65 0.39
C VAL A 488 23.18 17.63 -0.66
N ARG A 489 22.44 17.45 -1.77
CA ARG A 489 22.86 16.51 -2.83
C ARG A 489 24.12 16.96 -3.54
N SER A 490 24.21 18.24 -3.91
CA SER A 490 25.39 18.83 -4.51
C SER A 490 26.63 18.63 -3.63
N TYR A 491 26.48 18.77 -2.31
CA TYR A 491 27.57 18.51 -1.38
C TYR A 491 27.87 17.00 -1.20
N VAL A 492 26.87 16.19 -0.87
CA VAL A 492 27.06 14.78 -0.44
C VAL A 492 27.32 13.83 -1.60
N ARG A 493 26.77 14.09 -2.80
CA ARG A 493 26.88 13.19 -3.97
C ARG A 493 27.90 13.67 -5.00
N LEU A 494 28.11 14.98 -5.11
CA LEU A 494 28.96 15.58 -6.12
C LEU A 494 30.30 16.02 -5.51
N LEU A 495 30.28 17.01 -4.63
CA LEU A 495 31.52 17.62 -4.11
C LEU A 495 32.28 16.71 -3.17
N ARG A 496 31.69 16.19 -2.09
CA ARG A 496 32.42 15.38 -1.11
C ARG A 496 33.02 14.10 -1.72
N PRO A 497 32.28 13.30 -2.52
CA PRO A 497 32.85 12.13 -3.18
C PRO A 497 33.79 12.50 -4.33
N GLY A 498 33.45 13.52 -5.10
CA GLY A 498 34.30 14.02 -6.19
C GLY A 498 35.66 14.50 -5.68
N LEU A 499 35.68 15.33 -4.63
CA LEU A 499 36.92 15.77 -3.99
C LEU A 499 37.72 14.61 -3.39
N ALA A 500 37.07 13.56 -2.89
CA ALA A 500 37.77 12.36 -2.42
C ALA A 500 38.42 11.57 -3.57
N VAL A 501 37.81 11.58 -4.76
CA VAL A 501 38.34 10.93 -5.97
C VAL A 501 39.43 11.78 -6.65
N LEU A 502 39.32 13.10 -6.58
CA LEU A 502 40.19 14.07 -7.22
C LEU A 502 41.29 14.63 -6.31
N GLY A 503 41.30 14.22 -5.04
CA GLY A 503 42.25 14.71 -4.04
C GLY A 503 43.71 14.42 -4.40
N PRO A 504 44.66 15.09 -3.70
CA PRO A 504 46.09 14.93 -3.96
C PRO A 504 46.60 13.52 -3.63
N HIS A 505 45.86 12.74 -2.84
CA HIS A 505 46.17 11.35 -2.57
C HIS A 505 45.60 10.46 -3.67
N GLU A 506 46.44 9.56 -4.19
CA GLU A 506 46.04 8.62 -5.22
C GLU A 506 44.92 7.70 -4.68
N PRO A 507 43.72 7.68 -5.29
CA PRO A 507 42.71 6.72 -4.90
C PRO A 507 43.25 5.30 -5.15
N PRO A 508 42.96 4.32 -4.28
CA PRO A 508 43.50 2.96 -4.40
C PRO A 508 43.06 2.21 -5.68
N ILE A 509 42.15 2.80 -6.48
CA ILE A 509 41.63 2.23 -7.72
C ILE A 509 41.57 3.35 -8.79
N PRO A 510 41.98 3.10 -10.05
CA PRO A 510 41.81 4.03 -11.16
C PRO A 510 40.34 4.43 -11.32
N SER A 511 40.05 5.73 -11.31
CA SER A 511 38.70 6.27 -11.46
C SER A 511 38.54 6.93 -12.83
N PRO A 512 37.58 6.49 -13.66
CA PRO A 512 37.26 7.15 -14.93
C PRO A 512 36.96 8.65 -14.76
N LEU A 513 36.40 9.04 -13.62
CA LEU A 513 36.14 10.45 -13.29
C LEU A 513 37.43 11.25 -13.11
N ARG A 514 38.46 10.66 -12.48
CA ARG A 514 39.76 11.33 -12.30
C ARG A 514 40.47 11.49 -13.64
N THR A 515 40.42 10.47 -14.50
CA THR A 515 40.97 10.55 -15.86
C THR A 515 40.26 11.62 -16.69
N ALA A 516 38.93 11.70 -16.61
CA ALA A 516 38.17 12.73 -17.29
C ALA A 516 38.49 14.13 -16.75
N PHE A 517 38.61 14.28 -15.42
CA PHE A 517 38.94 15.55 -14.79
C PHE A 517 40.35 16.03 -15.16
N ALA A 518 41.36 15.16 -15.12
CA ALA A 518 42.72 15.49 -15.53
C ALA A 518 42.77 15.97 -17.00
N ARG A 519 41.99 15.36 -17.89
CA ARG A 519 41.87 15.82 -19.29
C ARG A 519 41.23 17.21 -19.40
N VAL A 520 40.28 17.53 -18.53
CA VAL A 520 39.66 18.87 -18.48
C VAL A 520 40.66 19.89 -17.95
N ASP A 521 41.39 19.55 -16.88
CA ASP A 521 42.43 20.39 -16.29
C ASP A 521 43.54 20.70 -17.31
N ASP A 522 44.06 19.66 -17.98
CA ASP A 522 45.05 19.80 -19.07
C ASP A 522 44.54 20.66 -20.23
N ALA A 523 43.23 20.63 -20.51
CA ALA A 523 42.62 21.44 -21.58
C ALA A 523 42.45 22.89 -21.16
N ILE A 524 42.11 23.14 -19.89
CA ILE A 524 42.04 24.48 -19.29
C ILE A 524 43.44 25.08 -19.29
N ASP A 525 44.44 24.39 -18.74
CA ASP A 525 45.81 24.89 -18.68
C ASP A 525 46.34 25.26 -20.06
N ARG A 526 46.09 24.44 -21.09
CA ARG A 526 46.45 24.77 -22.47
C ARG A 526 45.74 26.02 -23.00
N ALA A 527 44.47 26.23 -22.66
CA ALA A 527 43.73 27.42 -23.07
C ALA A 527 44.28 28.72 -22.45
N TRP A 528 44.86 28.65 -21.25
CA TRP A 528 45.41 29.82 -20.52
C TRP A 528 46.94 29.98 -20.63
N SER A 529 47.66 28.95 -21.09
CA SER A 529 49.12 28.98 -21.29
C SER A 529 49.55 29.51 -22.65
N THR A 530 48.60 29.84 -23.53
CA THR A 530 48.91 30.46 -24.83
C THR A 530 48.91 31.97 -24.64
N PRO A 531 50.05 32.69 -24.69
CA PRO A 531 50.02 34.15 -24.65
C PRO A 531 49.29 34.67 -25.90
N PRO A 532 48.65 35.85 -25.81
CA PRO A 532 47.82 36.39 -26.88
C PRO A 532 48.54 36.56 -28.22
#